data_AF-A0A7D7MJ13-F1
#
_entry.id   AF-A0A7D7MJ13-F1
#
_cell.length_a   1.000
_cell.length_b   1.000
_cell.length_c   1.000
_cell.angle_alpha   90.00
_cell.angle_beta   90.00
_cell.angle_gamma   90.00
#
_symmetry.space_group_name_H-M   'P 1'
#
loop_
_entity.id
_entity.type
_entity.pdbx_description
1 polymer ?
#
loop_
_entity_poly.entity_id
_entity_poly.type
_entity_poly.pdbx_seq_one_letter_code
_entity_poly.pdbx_strand_id
1 'polypeptide(L)'
;MSESPKKGPLIKRKTKPMERPSPVVVKSSNDFKFSNASTSPTEEIEASIEASPEKVDAPIEKKEIETKPKDSKPKKKTSRRKGVVGKNNNVKSIKLPNDLHTKIGILGKFMDENKTYAIISKLVDYYEENELTDRQKKQIEYMTEFLNEDLTNSNIQK
;
A
#
# COMPACT_ATOMS: atom_id res chain seq x y z
N MET A 1 -48.61 -31.57 27.62
CA MET A 1 -48.20 -32.19 26.33
C MET A 1 -47.07 -31.34 25.76
N SER A 2 -45.82 -31.81 25.83
CA SER A 2 -44.64 -31.07 25.35
C SER A 2 -44.18 -31.64 24.00
N GLU A 3 -44.43 -30.91 22.92
CA GLU A 3 -43.89 -31.25 21.60
C GLU A 3 -42.46 -30.69 21.46
N SER A 4 -41.52 -31.55 21.07
CA SER A 4 -40.17 -31.15 20.68
C SER A 4 -40.03 -31.26 19.15
N PRO A 5 -39.37 -30.29 18.48
CA PRO A 5 -39.28 -30.30 17.03
C PRO A 5 -38.25 -31.33 16.55
N LYS A 6 -38.69 -32.32 15.77
CA LYS A 6 -37.82 -33.27 15.07
C LYS A 6 -37.05 -32.56 13.96
N LYS A 7 -35.77 -32.27 14.19
CA LYS A 7 -34.85 -31.81 13.13
C LYS A 7 -34.50 -32.99 12.22
N GLY A 8 -34.72 -32.82 10.90
CA GLY A 8 -34.41 -33.82 9.88
C GLY A 8 -32.91 -34.11 9.72
N PRO A 9 -32.53 -35.19 9.02
CA PRO A 9 -31.13 -35.61 8.90
C PRO A 9 -30.32 -34.69 7.99
N LEU A 10 -29.10 -34.36 8.43
CA LEU A 10 -28.17 -33.47 7.72
C LEU A 10 -27.48 -34.22 6.56
N ILE A 11 -27.73 -33.81 5.31
CA ILE A 11 -27.12 -34.42 4.13
C ILE A 11 -25.63 -34.03 4.05
N LYS A 12 -24.74 -34.98 4.34
CA LYS A 12 -23.28 -34.82 4.18
C LYS A 12 -22.88 -35.07 2.72
N ARG A 13 -22.65 -34.01 1.95
CA ARG A 13 -22.07 -34.13 0.59
C ARG A 13 -20.54 -34.23 0.69
N LYS A 14 -19.95 -35.23 0.01
CA LYS A 14 -18.49 -35.35 -0.12
C LYS A 14 -17.99 -34.31 -1.10
N THR A 15 -17.12 -33.41 -0.65
CA THR A 15 -16.45 -32.41 -1.49
C THR A 15 -15.27 -33.06 -2.21
N LYS A 16 -15.19 -32.91 -3.53
CA LYS A 16 -14.00 -33.31 -4.30
C LYS A 16 -12.93 -32.21 -4.17
N PRO A 17 -11.64 -32.55 -4.00
CA PRO A 17 -10.57 -31.55 -3.92
C PRO A 17 -10.36 -30.92 -5.30
N MET A 18 -10.34 -29.59 -5.36
CA MET A 18 -9.93 -28.86 -6.57
C MET A 18 -8.39 -28.83 -6.66
N GLU A 19 -7.85 -29.15 -7.82
CA GLU A 19 -6.42 -29.00 -8.10
C GLU A 19 -6.03 -27.52 -8.17
N ARG A 20 -4.84 -27.22 -7.63
CA ARG A 20 -4.30 -25.87 -7.60
C ARG A 20 -3.58 -25.57 -8.91
N PRO A 21 -3.71 -24.36 -9.47
CA PRO A 21 -3.02 -24.00 -10.70
C PRO A 21 -1.50 -23.99 -10.49
N SER A 22 -0.76 -24.45 -11.50
CA SER A 22 0.70 -24.41 -11.53
C SER A 22 1.22 -23.02 -11.95
N PRO A 23 2.41 -22.62 -11.48
CA PRO A 23 2.99 -21.33 -11.84
C PRO A 23 3.42 -21.30 -13.31
N VAL A 24 3.14 -20.18 -13.96
CA VAL A 24 3.54 -19.91 -15.36
C VAL A 24 4.98 -19.43 -15.39
N VAL A 25 5.85 -20.14 -16.12
CA VAL A 25 7.23 -19.73 -16.36
C VAL A 25 7.23 -18.70 -17.50
N VAL A 26 7.45 -17.43 -17.15
CA VAL A 26 7.61 -16.35 -18.14
C VAL A 26 9.02 -16.42 -18.72
N LYS A 27 9.12 -16.75 -20.01
CA LYS A 27 10.39 -16.59 -20.75
C LYS A 27 10.53 -15.11 -21.09
N SER A 28 11.60 -14.48 -20.62
CA SER A 28 11.92 -13.08 -20.85
C SER A 28 12.33 -12.86 -22.32
N SER A 29 11.37 -12.76 -23.22
CA SER A 29 11.56 -12.06 -24.49
C SER A 29 11.57 -10.58 -24.15
N ASN A 30 12.70 -9.90 -24.33
CA ASN A 30 12.81 -8.46 -24.13
C ASN A 30 11.98 -7.71 -25.18
N ASP A 31 10.67 -7.53 -24.94
CA ASP A 31 9.77 -6.74 -25.80
C ASP A 31 9.87 -5.22 -25.56
N PHE A 32 10.78 -4.78 -24.70
CA PHE A 32 11.04 -3.35 -24.46
C PHE A 32 12.50 -3.01 -24.81
N LYS A 33 12.73 -2.66 -26.07
CA LYS A 33 13.96 -1.98 -26.53
C LYS A 33 13.57 -0.70 -27.26
N PHE A 34 13.82 0.45 -26.65
CA PHE A 34 13.83 1.74 -27.35
C PHE A 34 15.20 1.91 -28.02
N SER A 35 15.25 1.93 -29.34
CA SER A 35 16.44 2.30 -30.10
C SER A 35 16.47 3.83 -30.25
N ASN A 36 17.30 4.51 -29.46
CA ASN A 36 17.63 5.89 -29.75
C ASN A 36 18.72 5.93 -30.84
N ALA A 37 18.29 5.90 -32.10
CA ALA A 37 19.13 6.35 -33.20
C ALA A 37 18.92 7.87 -33.36
N SER A 38 19.83 8.67 -32.80
CA SER A 38 19.97 10.08 -33.17
C SER A 38 21.32 10.25 -33.87
N THR A 39 21.25 10.65 -35.13
CA THR A 39 22.35 10.83 -36.06
C THR A 39 22.90 12.25 -36.00
N SER A 40 24.21 12.35 -35.69
CA SER A 40 25.22 13.28 -36.26
C SER A 40 25.26 14.77 -35.79
N PRO A 41 26.32 15.55 -36.13
CA PRO A 41 27.65 15.54 -35.48
C PRO A 41 28.19 16.96 -35.18
N THR A 42 29.16 17.12 -34.28
CA THR A 42 30.15 18.23 -34.32
C THR A 42 31.36 17.89 -33.44
N GLU A 43 32.50 17.69 -34.13
CA GLU A 43 33.86 18.22 -33.89
C GLU A 43 34.00 19.22 -32.71
N GLU A 44 35.07 19.37 -31.94
CA GLU A 44 36.45 18.87 -31.86
C GLU A 44 36.99 19.50 -30.55
N ILE A 45 37.52 18.73 -29.59
CA ILE A 45 38.63 19.19 -28.71
C ILE A 45 39.45 17.93 -28.36
N GLU A 46 40.55 17.74 -29.08
CA GLU A 46 41.62 16.82 -28.73
C GLU A 46 42.64 17.47 -27.77
N ALA A 47 43.48 16.60 -27.20
CA ALA A 47 44.64 16.81 -26.32
C ALA A 47 44.31 16.75 -24.81
N SER A 48 44.88 15.87 -24.00
CA SER A 48 45.96 14.89 -24.19
C SER A 48 45.97 14.02 -22.94
N ILE A 49 45.86 12.70 -23.05
CA ILE A 49 46.32 11.77 -22.00
C ILE A 49 46.99 10.58 -22.68
N GLU A 50 48.32 10.68 -22.75
CA GLU A 50 49.22 9.58 -23.10
C GLU A 50 49.24 8.47 -22.04
N ALA A 51 49.56 7.29 -22.55
CA ALA A 51 49.61 5.99 -21.91
C ALA A 51 50.61 5.86 -20.74
N SER A 52 50.30 4.99 -19.77
CA SER A 52 50.99 3.70 -19.62
C SER A 52 50.32 2.80 -18.56
N PRO A 53 50.51 1.47 -18.61
CA PRO A 53 49.78 0.49 -17.81
C PRO A 53 50.63 -0.08 -16.67
N GLU A 54 50.06 -0.21 -15.46
CA GLU A 54 50.65 -1.06 -14.43
C GLU A 54 49.66 -2.10 -13.91
N LYS A 55 50.10 -3.34 -14.08
CA LYS A 55 49.51 -4.60 -13.64
C LYS A 55 49.68 -4.72 -12.14
N VAL A 56 48.65 -5.17 -11.43
CA VAL A 56 48.85 -5.99 -10.23
C VAL A 56 47.79 -7.10 -10.23
N ASP A 57 48.21 -8.27 -10.71
CA ASP A 57 47.59 -9.55 -10.43
C ASP A 57 47.79 -9.87 -8.94
N ALA A 58 46.71 -10.26 -8.25
CA ALA A 58 46.82 -11.07 -7.03
C ALA A 58 45.65 -12.08 -6.97
N PRO A 59 45.91 -13.39 -6.77
CA PRO A 59 44.94 -14.46 -7.06
C PRO A 59 44.24 -15.04 -5.80
N ILE A 60 43.01 -15.54 -6.02
CA ILE A 60 42.39 -16.74 -5.39
C ILE A 60 42.11 -16.62 -3.86
N GLU A 61 40.87 -16.77 -3.39
CA GLU A 61 40.37 -18.08 -2.90
C GLU A 61 38.85 -18.08 -2.72
N LYS A 62 38.21 -19.09 -3.33
CA LYS A 62 36.85 -19.53 -3.02
C LYS A 62 36.88 -20.31 -1.71
N LYS A 63 36.01 -19.98 -0.76
CA LYS A 63 35.66 -20.85 0.36
C LYS A 63 34.15 -21.09 0.38
N GLU A 64 33.77 -22.25 -0.12
CA GLU A 64 32.52 -22.94 0.20
C GLU A 64 32.67 -23.55 1.59
N ILE A 65 31.77 -23.25 2.55
CA ILE A 65 31.52 -24.11 3.71
C ILE A 65 30.02 -24.08 4.06
N GLU A 66 29.37 -25.14 3.60
CA GLU A 66 28.45 -26.05 4.30
C GLU A 66 27.38 -25.55 5.30
N THR A 67 26.18 -26.03 4.98
CA THR A 67 24.95 -26.15 5.76
C THR A 67 25.10 -26.84 7.12
N LYS A 68 24.44 -26.31 8.15
CA LYS A 68 23.76 -27.12 9.20
C LYS A 68 22.42 -26.52 9.61
N PRO A 69 21.32 -27.31 9.65
CA PRO A 69 20.04 -26.93 10.24
C PRO A 69 19.93 -27.45 11.68
N LYS A 70 19.20 -26.72 12.55
CA LYS A 70 18.61 -27.10 13.87
C LYS A 70 18.40 -25.79 14.67
N ASP A 71 17.34 -25.49 15.40
CA ASP A 71 16.17 -26.25 15.86
C ASP A 71 15.03 -25.27 16.24
N SER A 72 13.80 -25.77 16.09
CA SER A 72 12.55 -25.39 16.79
C SER A 72 12.29 -23.92 17.18
N LYS A 73 11.55 -23.19 16.32
CA LYS A 73 10.76 -22.04 16.80
C LYS A 73 9.59 -22.56 17.67
N PRO A 74 9.33 -22.02 18.87
CA PRO A 74 8.11 -22.34 19.60
C PRO A 74 6.90 -21.87 18.77
N LYS A 75 5.97 -22.79 18.51
CA LYS A 75 4.69 -22.52 17.83
C LYS A 75 4.00 -21.34 18.50
N LYS A 76 3.88 -20.20 17.81
CA LYS A 76 3.10 -19.05 18.27
C LYS A 76 1.69 -19.54 18.59
N LYS A 77 1.35 -19.48 19.88
CA LYS A 77 0.02 -19.75 20.39
C LYS A 77 -1.00 -18.93 19.62
N THR A 78 -2.13 -19.57 19.34
CA THR A 78 -3.30 -19.07 18.64
C THR A 78 -3.57 -17.60 18.92
N SER A 79 -3.59 -16.79 17.86
CA SER A 79 -4.03 -15.40 17.91
C SER A 79 -5.47 -15.38 18.42
N ARG A 80 -5.66 -14.99 19.69
CA ARG A 80 -6.98 -14.69 20.24
C ARG A 80 -7.63 -13.66 19.32
N ARG A 81 -8.79 -13.97 18.75
CA ARG A 81 -9.58 -13.00 17.99
C ARG A 81 -9.90 -11.86 18.96
N LYS A 82 -9.27 -10.70 18.77
CA LYS A 82 -9.64 -9.49 19.49
C LYS A 82 -11.10 -9.21 19.14
N GLY A 83 -11.98 -9.16 20.14
CA GLY A 83 -13.33 -8.67 19.95
C GLY A 83 -13.24 -7.25 19.43
N VAL A 84 -13.60 -7.04 18.16
CA VAL A 84 -13.63 -5.71 17.55
C VAL A 84 -14.96 -5.09 17.93
N VAL A 85 -15.00 -4.45 19.09
CA VAL A 85 -16.05 -3.53 19.47
C VAL A 85 -15.64 -2.15 18.93
N GLY A 86 -16.50 -1.51 18.13
CA GLY A 86 -16.26 -0.17 17.55
C GLY A 86 -15.91 -0.14 16.05
N LYS A 87 -16.75 -0.70 15.18
CA LYS A 87 -16.59 -0.68 13.70
C LYS A 87 -17.18 0.56 13.02
N ASN A 88 -17.30 1.68 13.71
CA ASN A 88 -18.03 2.85 13.18
C ASN A 88 -17.12 3.92 12.59
N ASN A 89 -15.80 3.78 12.69
CA ASN A 89 -14.86 4.71 12.05
C ASN A 89 -14.54 4.22 10.63
N ASN A 90 -15.34 4.67 9.68
CA ASN A 90 -15.05 4.49 8.26
C ASN A 90 -13.93 5.45 7.85
N VAL A 91 -12.69 4.94 7.78
CA VAL A 91 -11.54 5.71 7.30
C VAL A 91 -11.36 5.45 5.81
N LYS A 92 -11.51 6.51 5.00
CA LYS A 92 -11.24 6.47 3.56
C LYS A 92 -9.78 6.84 3.30
N SER A 93 -9.15 6.18 2.33
CA SER A 93 -7.80 6.53 1.86
C SER A 93 -7.89 7.40 0.62
N ILE A 94 -7.03 8.41 0.54
CA ILE A 94 -6.91 9.32 -0.60
C ILE A 94 -5.49 9.18 -1.16
N LYS A 95 -5.36 9.06 -2.48
CA LYS A 95 -4.05 9.08 -3.14
C LYS A 95 -3.62 10.53 -3.33
N LEU A 96 -2.39 10.84 -2.91
CA LEU A 96 -1.82 12.18 -3.01
C LEU A 96 -0.50 12.13 -3.79
N PRO A 97 -0.16 13.19 -4.55
CA PRO A 97 1.18 13.37 -5.08
C PRO A 97 2.25 13.32 -3.98
N ASN A 98 3.45 12.84 -4.33
CA ASN A 98 4.55 12.64 -3.37
C ASN A 98 4.96 13.94 -2.65
N ASP A 99 4.92 15.07 -3.35
CA ASP A 99 5.25 16.38 -2.77
C ASP A 99 4.28 16.75 -1.63
N LEU A 100 2.96 16.61 -1.85
CA LEU A 100 1.96 16.87 -0.81
C LEU A 100 2.07 15.89 0.36
N HIS A 101 2.30 14.61 0.08
CA HIS A 101 2.49 13.61 1.14
C HIS A 101 3.69 13.96 2.03
N THR A 102 4.80 14.39 1.43
CA THR A 102 6.00 14.83 2.16
C THR A 102 5.72 16.08 2.99
N LYS A 103 5.04 17.08 2.42
CA LYS A 103 4.66 18.31 3.13
C LYS A 103 3.77 18.04 4.34
N ILE A 104 2.75 17.18 4.19
CA ILE A 104 1.89 16.77 5.31
C ILE A 104 2.70 16.02 6.37
N GLY A 105 3.63 15.15 5.96
CA GLY A 105 4.52 14.44 6.89
C GLY A 105 5.46 15.35 7.67
N ILE A 106 5.98 16.41 7.03
CA ILE A 106 6.81 17.43 7.69
C ILE A 106 5.95 18.27 8.64
N LEU A 107 4.77 18.71 8.19
CA LEU A 107 3.84 19.49 9.01
C LEU A 107 3.45 18.74 10.28
N GLY A 108 3.20 17.44 10.17
CA GLY A 108 2.92 16.58 11.31
C GLY A 108 4.04 16.48 12.34
N LYS A 109 5.28 16.87 12.03
CA LYS A 109 6.37 16.97 13.03
C LYS A 109 6.31 18.24 13.86
N PHE A 110 5.64 19.27 13.37
CA PHE A 110 5.51 20.56 14.04
C PHE A 110 4.20 20.72 14.80
N MET A 111 3.21 19.88 14.50
CA MET A 111 1.93 19.85 15.22
C MET A 111 1.99 18.85 16.38
N ASP A 112 1.19 19.08 17.42
CA ASP A 112 1.07 18.14 18.55
C ASP A 112 0.43 16.80 18.15
N GLU A 113 -0.28 16.78 17.01
CA GLU A 113 -0.97 15.60 16.49
C GLU A 113 -0.30 15.05 15.22
N ASN A 114 0.30 13.87 15.34
CA ASN A 114 1.00 13.23 14.22
C ASN A 114 0.07 12.46 13.27
N LYS A 115 -1.24 12.41 13.56
CA LYS A 115 -2.19 11.62 12.77
C LYS A 115 -2.61 12.42 11.55
N THR A 116 -2.34 11.87 10.36
CA THR A 116 -2.61 12.52 9.07
C THR A 116 -4.04 13.03 8.93
N TYR A 117 -5.04 12.26 9.38
CA TYR A 117 -6.44 12.68 9.29
C TYR A 117 -6.74 13.91 10.17
N ALA A 118 -6.07 14.06 11.31
CA ALA A 118 -6.30 15.19 12.21
C ALA A 118 -5.62 16.46 11.67
N ILE A 119 -4.42 16.31 11.09
CA ILE A 119 -3.73 17.39 10.38
C ILE A 119 -4.62 17.89 9.23
N ILE A 120 -5.15 16.96 8.42
CA ILE A 120 -6.04 17.31 7.31
C ILE A 120 -7.33 17.97 7.84
N SER A 121 -7.93 17.47 8.91
CA SER A 121 -9.12 18.09 9.54
C SER A 121 -8.85 19.55 9.90
N LYS A 122 -7.77 19.82 10.65
CA LYS A 122 -7.40 21.19 11.05
C LYS A 122 -7.14 22.10 9.85
N LEU A 123 -6.54 21.57 8.78
CA LEU A 123 -6.32 22.35 7.56
C LEU A 123 -7.62 22.70 6.85
N VAL A 124 -8.59 21.77 6.81
CA VAL A 124 -9.92 22.01 6.25
C VAL A 124 -10.65 23.04 7.10
N ASP A 125 -10.72 22.84 8.42
CA ASP A 125 -11.40 23.75 9.34
C ASP A 125 -10.82 25.17 9.26
N TYR A 126 -9.49 25.30 9.23
CA TYR A 126 -8.81 26.59 9.07
C TYR A 126 -9.14 27.27 7.75
N TYR A 127 -9.15 26.52 6.64
CA TYR A 127 -9.48 27.07 5.33
C TYR A 127 -10.93 27.50 5.25
N GLU A 128 -11.84 26.72 5.84
CA GLU A 128 -13.25 27.05 5.88
C GLU A 128 -13.49 28.34 6.66
N GLU A 129 -12.92 28.46 7.85
CA GLU A 129 -13.13 29.64 8.69
C GLU A 129 -12.56 30.93 8.09
N ASN A 130 -11.35 30.87 7.52
CA ASN A 130 -10.57 32.05 7.17
C ASN A 130 -10.64 32.46 5.69
N GLU A 131 -10.77 31.52 4.75
CA GLU A 131 -10.67 31.81 3.31
C GLU A 131 -12.03 31.80 2.60
N LEU A 132 -13.03 31.09 3.13
CA LEU A 132 -14.32 30.98 2.46
C LEU A 132 -15.28 32.13 2.78
N THR A 133 -15.98 32.56 1.74
CA THR A 133 -17.15 33.45 1.88
C THR A 133 -18.34 32.71 2.50
N ASP A 134 -19.24 33.45 3.15
CA ASP A 134 -20.45 32.88 3.78
C ASP A 134 -21.31 32.06 2.82
N ARG A 135 -21.34 32.45 1.54
CA ARG A 135 -22.04 31.69 0.50
C ARG A 135 -21.38 30.33 0.25
N GLN A 136 -20.05 30.28 0.16
CA GLN A 136 -19.32 29.04 -0.08
C GLN A 136 -19.37 28.12 1.14
N LYS A 137 -19.30 28.67 2.36
CA LYS A 137 -19.48 27.93 3.62
C LYS A 137 -20.81 27.17 3.62
N LYS A 138 -21.91 27.87 3.33
CA LYS A 138 -23.25 27.25 3.22
C LYS A 138 -23.34 26.17 2.15
N GLN A 139 -22.63 26.33 1.03
CA GLN A 139 -22.60 25.31 -0.03
C GLN A 139 -21.87 24.04 0.43
N ILE A 140 -20.74 24.19 1.13
CA ILE A 140 -20.00 23.04 1.67
C ILE A 140 -20.81 22.33 2.75
N GLU A 141 -21.45 23.08 3.66
CA GLU A 141 -22.35 22.52 4.67
C GLU A 141 -23.45 21.69 4.01
N TYR A 142 -24.17 22.25 3.05
CA TYR A 142 -25.22 21.52 2.32
C TYR A 142 -24.71 20.25 1.60
N MET A 143 -23.55 20.33 0.94
CA MET A 143 -22.97 19.18 0.24
C MET A 143 -22.48 18.09 1.19
N THR A 144 -21.92 18.48 2.35
CA THR A 144 -21.42 17.52 3.36
C THR A 144 -22.56 16.81 4.07
N GLU A 145 -23.63 17.51 4.43
CA GLU A 145 -24.86 16.92 4.98
C GLU A 145 -25.43 15.86 4.04
N PHE A 146 -25.63 16.21 2.77
CA PHE A 146 -26.15 15.30 1.75
C PHE A 146 -25.33 14.01 1.63
N LEU A 147 -23.99 14.11 1.56
CA LEU A 147 -23.11 12.94 1.45
C LEU A 147 -23.09 12.07 2.70
N ASN A 148 -23.34 12.66 3.88
CA ASN A 148 -23.37 11.94 5.14
C ASN A 148 -24.70 11.20 5.34
N GLU A 149 -25.83 11.75 4.88
CA GLU A 149 -27.14 11.08 4.90
C GLU A 149 -27.17 9.81 4.05
N ASP A 150 -26.51 9.79 2.89
CA ASP A 150 -26.39 8.58 2.06
C ASP A 150 -25.68 7.43 2.81
N LEU A 151 -24.72 7.75 3.66
CA LEU A 151 -23.98 6.77 4.46
C LEU A 151 -24.81 6.21 5.63
N THR A 152 -25.71 7.00 6.21
CA THR A 152 -26.60 6.55 7.30
C THR A 152 -27.78 5.74 6.76
N ASN A 153 -28.38 6.18 5.64
CA ASN A 153 -29.52 5.51 5.03
C ASN A 153 -29.15 4.18 4.35
N SER A 154 -27.97 4.08 3.74
CA SER A 154 -27.47 2.82 3.15
C SER A 154 -27.16 1.73 4.18
N ASN A 155 -26.99 2.09 5.45
CA ASN A 155 -26.70 1.15 6.54
C ASN A 155 -27.98 0.55 7.17
N ILE A 156 -29.15 1.09 6.85
CA ILE A 156 -30.46 0.64 7.37
C ILE A 156 -31.10 -0.41 6.44
N GLN A 157 -30.62 -0.56 5.21
CA GLN A 157 -31.20 -1.48 4.20
C GLN A 157 -30.48 -2.84 4.05
N LYS A 158 -29.68 -3.28 5.02
CA LYS A 158 -28.98 -4.59 4.97
C LYS A 158 -29.29 -5.50 6.14
#